data_AF-A0AAN7UZU3-F1
#
_entry.id   AF-A0AAN7UZU3-F1
#
_cell.length_a   1.000
_cell.length_b   1.000
_cell.length_c   1.000
_cell.angle_alpha   90.00
_cell.angle_beta   90.00
_cell.angle_gamma   90.00
#
_symmetry.space_group_name_H-M   'P 1'
#
loop_
_entity.id
_entity.type
_entity.pdbx_description
1 polymer ?
#
loop_
_entity_poly.entity_id
_entity_poly.type
_entity_poly.pdbx_seq_one_letter_code
_entity_poly.pdbx_strand_id
1 'polypeptide(L)' 'MSNLFTVEIFNPEVTSWERWVKRLETAFKVFNTQEEVKLHYLLHYMGTTTYNVLCDKLAPEDPEKKTVQRNGTTS' A
#
# COMPACT_ATOMS: atom_id res chain seq x y z
N MET A 1 -18.50 -14.26 -22.33
CA MET A 1 -18.79 -13.65 -21.01
C MET A 1 -17.48 -13.04 -20.52
N SER A 2 -17.41 -11.71 -20.42
CA SER A 2 -16.24 -11.02 -19.89
C SER A 2 -16.20 -11.26 -18.39
N ASN A 3 -15.29 -12.12 -17.94
CA ASN A 3 -15.08 -12.38 -16.53
C ASN A 3 -14.38 -11.13 -15.96
N LEU A 4 -15.18 -10.16 -15.50
CA LEU A 4 -14.68 -8.93 -14.90
C LEU A 4 -13.94 -9.29 -13.62
N PHE A 5 -12.69 -8.86 -13.48
CA PHE A 5 -11.93 -9.03 -12.25
C PHE A 5 -12.56 -8.14 -11.16
N THR A 6 -13.42 -8.70 -10.33
CA THR A 6 -14.08 -7.99 -9.22
C THR A 6 -13.52 -8.46 -7.90
N VAL A 7 -12.58 -7.71 -7.35
CA VAL A 7 -12.12 -7.82 -5.96
C VAL A 7 -12.56 -6.57 -5.22
N GLU A 8 -13.05 -6.73 -4.00
CA GLU A 8 -13.46 -5.60 -3.16
C GLU A 8 -12.22 -4.86 -2.66
N ILE A 9 -12.32 -3.53 -2.56
CA ILE A 9 -11.28 -2.71 -1.95
C ILE A 9 -11.10 -3.16 -0.50
N PHE A 10 -9.86 -3.17 -0.01
CA PHE A 10 -9.56 -3.52 1.36
C PHE A 10 -10.30 -2.60 2.35
N ASN A 11 -11.07 -3.21 3.24
CA ASN A 11 -11.72 -2.53 4.37
C ASN A 11 -11.31 -3.22 5.69
N PRO A 12 -10.54 -2.53 6.57
CA PRO A 12 -10.10 -3.09 7.84
C PRO A 12 -11.25 -3.37 8.82
N GLU A 13 -12.42 -2.76 8.64
CA GLU A 13 -13.61 -3.04 9.47
C GLU A 13 -14.29 -4.36 9.12
N VAL A 14 -14.03 -4.89 7.91
CA VAL A 14 -14.70 -6.10 7.37
C VAL A 14 -13.79 -7.31 7.43
N THR A 15 -12.49 -7.17 7.17
CA THR A 15 -11.54 -8.29 7.09
C THR A 15 -10.13 -7.87 7.50
N SER A 16 -9.32 -8.83 7.93
CA SER A 16 -7.89 -8.59 8.13
C SER A 16 -7.16 -8.48 6.78
N TRP A 17 -6.04 -7.75 6.79
CA TRP A 17 -5.16 -7.57 5.63
C TRP A 17 -4.72 -8.91 5.03
N GLU A 18 -4.25 -9.84 5.87
CA GLU A 18 -3.79 -11.17 5.43
C GLU A 18 -4.87 -11.96 4.68
N ARG A 19 -6.10 -11.95 5.19
CA ARG A 19 -7.24 -12.65 4.57
C ARG A 19 -7.63 -12.00 3.25
N TRP A 20 -7.57 -10.67 3.20
CA TRP A 20 -7.85 -9.91 2.00
C TRP A 20 -6.80 -10.15 0.90
N VAL A 21 -5.50 -10.10 1.25
CA VAL A 21 -4.41 -10.42 0.32
C VAL A 21 -4.55 -11.83 -0.23
N LYS A 22 -4.90 -12.81 0.61
CA LYS A 22 -5.16 -14.19 0.15
C LYS A 22 -6.31 -14.28 -0.86
N ARG A 23 -7.37 -13.49 -0.70
CA ARG A 23 -8.45 -13.37 -1.70
C ARG A 23 -7.94 -12.75 -3.00
N LEU A 24 -7.14 -11.70 -2.92
CA LEU A 24 -6.55 -11.04 -4.08
C LEU A 24 -5.62 -11.99 -4.87
N GLU A 25 -4.74 -12.73 -4.17
CA GLU A 25 -3.88 -13.76 -4.78
C GLU A 25 -4.68 -14.88 -5.44
N THR A 26 -5.79 -15.29 -4.80
CA THR A 26 -6.70 -16.29 -5.39
C THR A 26 -7.32 -15.75 -6.67
N ALA A 27 -7.73 -14.48 -6.69
CA ALA A 27 -8.24 -13.84 -7.90
C ALA A 27 -7.16 -13.80 -8.99
N PHE A 28 -5.90 -13.43 -8.68
CA PHE A 28 -4.83 -13.48 -9.69
C PHE A 28 -4.65 -14.85 -10.33
N LYS A 29 -4.83 -15.93 -9.57
CA LYS A 29 -4.80 -17.30 -10.10
C LYS A 29 -6.00 -17.61 -10.99
N VAL A 30 -7.21 -17.22 -10.57
CA VAL A 30 -8.45 -17.47 -11.32
C VAL A 30 -8.46 -16.74 -12.67
N PHE A 31 -7.96 -15.51 -12.69
CA PHE A 31 -7.98 -14.65 -13.89
C PHE A 31 -6.67 -14.70 -14.68
N ASN A 32 -5.74 -15.60 -14.32
CA ASN A 32 -4.43 -15.74 -14.95
C ASN A 32 -3.69 -14.39 -15.12
N THR A 33 -3.69 -13.60 -14.05
CA THR A 33 -3.14 -12.23 -14.04
C THR A 33 -1.62 -12.24 -14.18
N GLN A 34 -1.10 -11.45 -15.12
CA GLN A 34 0.33 -11.33 -15.38
C GLN A 34 1.07 -10.70 -14.18
N GLU A 35 2.28 -11.18 -13.90
CA GLU A 35 3.11 -10.74 -12.77
C GLU A 35 3.27 -9.21 -12.71
N GLU A 36 3.53 -8.61 -13.86
CA GLU A 36 3.77 -7.17 -14.06
C GLU A 36 2.59 -6.27 -13.68
N VAL A 37 1.36 -6.79 -13.73
CA VAL A 37 0.16 -6.01 -13.38
C VAL A 37 -0.33 -6.28 -11.96
N LYS A 38 0.15 -7.34 -11.28
CA LYS A 38 -0.26 -7.68 -9.91
C LYS A 38 0.01 -6.55 -8.93
N LEU A 39 1.17 -5.88 -9.07
CA LEU A 39 1.53 -4.73 -8.24
C LEU A 39 0.52 -3.59 -8.41
N HIS A 40 0.17 -3.24 -9.66
CA HIS A 40 -0.79 -2.19 -9.94
C HIS A 40 -2.18 -2.52 -9.36
N TYR A 41 -2.61 -3.78 -9.45
CA TYR A 41 -3.85 -4.22 -8.83
C TYR A 41 -3.82 -4.14 -7.31
N LEU A 42 -2.71 -4.53 -6.68
CA LEU A 42 -2.55 -4.41 -5.23
C LEU A 42 -2.67 -2.94 -4.79
N LEU A 43 -1.98 -2.03 -5.48
CA LEU A 43 -2.02 -0.60 -5.18
C LEU A 43 -3.41 0.01 -5.41
N HIS A 44 -4.13 -0.46 -6.44
CA HIS A 44 -5.49 0.01 -6.73
C HIS A 44 -6.50 -0.46 -5.67
N TYR A 45 -6.44 -1.73 -5.27
CA TYR A 45 -7.45 -2.32 -4.39
C TYR A 45 -7.11 -2.24 -2.90
N MET A 46 -5.88 -1.90 -2.48
CA MET A 46 -5.55 -1.76 -1.05
C MET A 46 -6.21 -0.57 -0.34
N GLY A 47 -6.76 0.36 -1.13
CA GLY A 47 -7.43 1.56 -0.62
C GLY A 47 -6.47 2.64 -0.12
N THR A 48 -6.97 3.89 -0.08
CA THR A 48 -6.17 5.08 0.23
C THR A 48 -5.51 5.02 1.60
N THR A 49 -6.20 4.52 2.63
CA THR A 49 -5.66 4.45 4.00
C THR A 49 -4.44 3.55 4.08
N THR A 50 -4.51 2.34 3.51
CA THR A 50 -3.39 1.40 3.50
C THR A 50 -2.25 1.90 2.63
N TYR A 51 -2.58 2.54 1.50
CA TYR A 51 -1.59 3.15 0.64
C TYR A 51 -0.81 4.25 1.37
N ASN A 52 -1.49 5.11 2.14
CA ASN A 52 -0.82 6.14 2.95
C ASN A 52 0.09 5.52 4.01
N VAL A 53 -0.36 4.48 4.73
CA VAL A 53 0.48 3.75 5.70
C VAL A 53 1.70 3.12 5.03
N LEU A 54 1.55 2.61 3.81
CA LEU A 54 2.66 2.08 3.03
C LEU A 54 3.65 3.20 2.67
N CYS A 55 3.17 4.35 2.21
CA CYS A 55 4.00 5.52 1.91
C CYS A 55 4.73 6.04 3.16
N ASP A 56 4.05 6.12 4.31
CA ASP A 56 4.66 6.57 5.57
C ASP A 56 5.78 5.62 6.04
N LYS A 57 5.62 4.31 5.81
CA LYS A 57 6.63 3.29 6.13
C LYS A 57 7.77 3.21 5.11
N LEU A 58 7.51 3.54 3.85
CA LEU A 58 8.51 3.56 2.78
C LEU A 58 9.25 4.90 2.70
N ALA A 59 8.65 5.97 3.21
CA ALA A 59 9.34 7.24 3.40
C ALA A 59 10.49 7.00 4.38
N PRO A 60 11.74 7.30 4.00
CA PRO A 60 12.87 7.14 4.91
C PRO A 60 12.67 8.07 6.10
N GLU A 61 12.47 7.49 7.28
CA GLU A 61 12.70 8.20 8.54
C GLU A 61 14.18 8.62 8.55
N ASP A 62 14.44 9.89 8.27
CA ASP A 62 15.67 10.51 8.73
C ASP A 62 15.35 11.84 9.43
N PRO A 63 14.68 11.79 10.60
CA PRO A 63 14.57 12.96 11.48
C PRO A 63 15.94 13.41 12.02
N GLU A 64 16.98 12.57 11.97
CA GLU A 64 18.35 12.91 12.41
C GLU A 64 19.13 13.76 11.39
N LYS A 65 18.70 13.82 10.11
CA LYS A 65 19.23 14.80 9.15
C LYS A 65 18.70 16.21 9.34
N LYS A 66 17.73 16.45 10.23
CA LYS A 66 17.44 17.81 10.73
C LYS A 66 18.47 18.18 11.79
N THR A 67 19.67 18.52 11.33
CA THR A 67 20.55 19.39 12.12
C THR A 67 19.78 20.69 12.38
N VAL A 68 19.28 20.85 13.59
CA VAL A 68 18.98 22.17 14.14
C VAL A 68 20.30 22.92 14.09
N GLN A 69 20.52 23.67 13.00
CA GLN A 69 21.47 24.77 13.02
C GLN A 69 20.89 25.81 13.97
N ARG A 70 21.17 25.63 15.27
CA ARG A 70 21.12 26.70 16.25
C ARG A 70 22.27 27.63 15.87
N ASN A 71 21.99 28.53 14.92
CA ASN A 71 22.88 29.61 14.57
C ASN A 71 23.21 30.36 15.86
N GLY A 72 24.49 30.42 16.16
CA GLY A 72 25.03 30.92 17.41
C GLY A 72 24.71 32.39 17.68
N THR A 73 24.74 32.69 18.98
CA THR A 73 25.32 33.89 19.57
C THR A 73 24.93 35.23 18.95
N THR A 74 24.00 35.94 19.59
CA THR A 74 23.99 37.40 19.54
C THR A 74 24.05 37.93 20.97
N SER A 75 25.18 38.62 21.22
CA SER A 75 25.50 39.58 22.28
C SER A 75 25.52 39.13 23.73
#